data_AF-A0A7V0W1L0-F1
#
_entry.id   AF-A0A7V0W1L0-F1
#
_cell.length_a   1.000
_cell.length_b   1.000
_cell.length_c   1.000
_cell.angle_alpha   90.00
_cell.angle_beta   90.00
_cell.angle_gamma   90.00
#
_symmetry.space_group_name_H-M   'P 1'
#
loop_
_entity.id
_entity.type
_entity.pdbx_description
1 polymer ?
#
loop_
_entity_poly.entity_id
_entity_poly.type
_entity_poly.pdbx_seq_one_letter_code
_entity_poly.pdbx_strand_id
1 'polypeptide(L)'
;MITKLTKIIRKLTIEQWSIIDVNYIKDKADLKCIYSIILTIFLIVIQRYYGQSKFFTNIFGDLIINLPLPSIWPRLYSTFVCIILYLIIPYIYIRLVFNEKLKDHGWTLKGIAQYKWLYIAMILVVLPLVVLVSFSKSFSEHYPLYQDAGSSLTALIIWELSYGLYFVVIEFFFRGFMVFS
;
A
#
# COMPACT_ATOMS: atom_id res chain seq x y z
N MET A 1 14.24 41.38 18.75
CA MET A 1 13.79 40.47 17.67
C MET A 1 14.74 39.29 17.49
N ILE A 2 16.05 39.51 17.40
CA ILE A 2 17.09 38.49 17.24
C ILE A 2 17.05 37.39 18.32
N THR A 3 16.85 37.77 19.59
CA THR A 3 16.75 36.85 20.75
C THR A 3 15.55 35.92 20.72
N LYS A 4 14.45 36.32 20.07
CA LYS A 4 13.24 35.49 19.96
C LYS A 4 13.41 34.43 18.87
N LEU A 5 14.09 34.79 17.78
CA LEU A 5 14.41 33.89 16.69
C LEU A 5 15.42 32.81 17.11
N THR A 6 16.49 33.17 17.81
CA THR A 6 17.46 32.19 18.35
C THR A 6 16.81 31.21 19.33
N LYS A 7 15.85 31.67 20.15
CA LYS A 7 15.12 30.79 21.07
C LYS A 7 14.21 29.79 20.32
N ILE A 8 13.55 30.22 19.25
CA ILE A 8 12.73 29.35 18.40
C ILE A 8 13.61 28.33 17.66
N ILE A 9 14.73 28.78 17.08
CA ILE A 9 15.67 27.89 16.37
C ILE A 9 16.20 26.84 17.34
N ARG A 10 16.66 27.24 18.53
CA ARG A 10 17.16 26.30 19.54
C ARG A 10 16.10 25.30 19.98
N LYS A 11 14.85 25.74 20.13
CA LYS A 11 13.72 24.87 20.49
C LYS A 11 13.43 23.83 19.40
N LEU A 12 13.38 24.25 18.13
CA LEU A 12 13.10 23.37 16.97
C LEU A 12 14.28 22.47 16.57
N THR A 13 15.48 22.80 17.05
CA THR A 13 16.69 22.03 16.78
C THR A 13 17.10 21.29 18.06
N ILE A 14 18.05 21.82 18.81
CA ILE A 14 18.76 21.14 19.90
C ILE A 14 17.81 20.56 20.95
N GLU A 15 16.82 21.33 21.41
CA GLU A 15 15.91 20.86 22.46
C GLU A 15 14.98 19.75 21.95
N GLN A 16 14.49 19.88 20.72
CA GLN A 16 13.65 18.85 20.10
C GLN A 16 14.42 17.56 19.84
N TRP A 17 15.67 17.64 19.35
CA TRP A 17 16.54 16.48 19.19
C TRP A 17 16.87 15.83 20.54
N SER A 18 17.21 16.61 21.57
CA SER A 18 17.46 16.07 22.92
C SER A 18 16.24 15.36 23.52
N ILE A 19 15.03 15.87 23.28
CA ILE A 19 13.79 15.22 23.70
C ILE A 19 13.59 13.89 22.95
N ILE A 20 13.95 13.84 21.66
CA ILE A 20 13.87 12.60 20.88
C ILE A 20 14.84 11.56 21.44
N ASP A 21 16.07 11.97 21.72
CA ASP A 21 17.11 11.07 22.25
C ASP A 21 16.68 10.45 23.59
N VAL A 22 16.12 11.26 24.49
CA VAL A 22 15.68 10.79 25.81
C VAL A 22 14.45 9.86 25.72
N ASN A 23 13.51 10.13 24.81
CA ASN A 23 12.22 9.44 24.82
C ASN A 23 12.11 8.28 23.83
N TYR A 24 12.92 8.26 22.77
CA TYR A 24 12.73 7.36 21.63
C TYR A 24 13.95 6.51 21.28
N ILE A 25 15.16 6.89 21.71
CA ILE A 25 16.32 6.00 21.57
C ILE A 25 16.17 4.88 22.60
N LYS A 26 15.85 3.67 22.11
CA LYS A 26 15.89 2.44 22.89
C LYS A 26 17.24 1.76 22.66
N ASP A 27 17.90 1.33 23.73
CA ASP A 27 19.22 0.66 23.68
C ASP A 27 19.21 -0.72 23.02
N LYS A 28 18.03 -1.29 22.73
CA LYS A 28 17.89 -2.62 22.12
C LYS A 28 16.89 -2.60 20.98
N ALA A 29 17.25 -3.30 19.89
CA ALA A 29 16.35 -3.54 18.78
C ALA A 29 15.10 -4.30 19.24
N ASP A 30 13.93 -3.87 18.78
CA ASP A 30 12.67 -4.55 19.07
C ASP A 30 12.64 -5.88 18.28
N LEU A 31 12.54 -7.00 18.99
CA LEU A 31 12.50 -8.33 18.37
C LEU A 31 11.30 -8.47 17.42
N LYS A 32 10.17 -7.80 17.71
CA LYS A 32 9.01 -7.82 16.83
C LYS A 32 9.32 -7.18 15.47
N CYS A 33 9.98 -6.02 15.49
CA CYS A 33 10.45 -5.34 14.30
C CYS A 33 11.38 -6.24 13.47
N ILE A 34 12.34 -6.92 14.11
CA ILE A 34 13.26 -7.85 13.42
C ILE A 34 12.48 -8.97 12.72
N TYR A 35 11.56 -9.63 13.43
CA TYR A 35 10.81 -10.73 12.84
C TYR A 35 9.87 -10.27 11.72
N SER A 36 9.24 -9.11 11.86
CA SER A 36 8.39 -8.53 10.82
C SER A 36 9.19 -8.15 9.57
N ILE A 37 10.41 -7.64 9.71
CA ILE A 37 11.30 -7.39 8.56
C ILE A 37 11.66 -8.70 7.85
N ILE A 38 12.04 -9.74 8.60
CA ILE A 38 12.38 -11.04 8.03
C ILE A 38 11.19 -11.60 7.24
N LEU A 39 10.01 -11.63 7.85
CA LEU A 39 8.78 -12.09 7.19
C LEU A 39 8.49 -11.26 5.92
N THR A 40 8.62 -9.94 6.02
CA THR A 40 8.40 -9.01 4.91
C THR A 40 9.29 -9.33 3.72
N ILE A 41 10.59 -9.60 3.95
CA ILE A 41 11.53 -9.95 2.89
C ILE A 41 11.04 -11.20 2.13
N PHE A 42 10.67 -12.26 2.85
CA PHE A 42 10.17 -13.48 2.23
C PHE A 42 8.90 -13.23 1.42
N LEU A 43 7.94 -12.49 1.98
CA LEU A 43 6.68 -12.19 1.30
C LEU A 43 6.88 -11.37 0.03
N ILE A 44 7.74 -10.35 0.07
CA ILE A 44 8.05 -9.53 -1.11
C ILE A 44 8.75 -10.36 -2.18
N VAL A 45 9.69 -11.22 -1.81
CA VAL A 45 10.36 -12.12 -2.76
C VAL A 45 9.35 -13.06 -3.42
N ILE A 46 8.47 -13.69 -2.65
CA ILE A 46 7.46 -14.60 -3.19
C ILE A 46 6.51 -13.83 -4.12
N GLN A 47 6.03 -12.65 -3.72
CA GLN A 47 5.16 -11.81 -4.57
C GLN A 47 5.88 -11.40 -5.86
N ARG A 48 7.19 -11.11 -5.80
CA ARG A 48 7.98 -10.69 -6.96
C ARG A 48 8.13 -11.80 -7.99
N TYR A 49 8.36 -13.04 -7.56
CA TYR A 49 8.59 -14.16 -8.47
C TYR A 49 7.31 -14.88 -8.89
N TYR A 50 6.38 -15.09 -7.97
CA TYR A 50 5.19 -15.91 -8.19
C TYR A 50 3.91 -15.07 -8.31
N GLY A 51 3.81 -13.93 -7.65
CA GLY A 51 2.59 -13.11 -7.64
C GLY A 51 2.35 -12.23 -8.88
N GLN A 52 3.25 -12.27 -9.88
CA GLN A 52 3.17 -11.41 -11.06
C GLN A 52 2.23 -11.98 -12.14
N SER A 53 1.55 -11.10 -12.89
CA SER A 53 0.65 -11.53 -13.97
C SER A 53 1.39 -12.34 -15.04
N LYS A 54 2.66 -12.01 -15.31
CA LYS A 54 3.52 -12.77 -16.23
C LYS A 54 3.70 -14.23 -15.80
N PHE A 55 3.87 -14.47 -14.49
CA PHE A 55 3.99 -15.83 -13.97
C PHE A 55 2.72 -16.63 -14.28
N PHE A 56 1.55 -16.04 -14.03
CA PHE A 56 0.27 -16.68 -14.33
C PHE A 56 0.12 -16.99 -15.82
N THR A 57 0.38 -16.03 -16.71
CA THR A 57 0.26 -16.24 -18.15
C THR A 57 1.17 -17.35 -18.65
N ASN A 58 2.39 -17.46 -18.12
CA ASN A 58 3.34 -18.50 -18.52
C ASN A 58 2.92 -19.92 -18.10
N ILE A 59 2.19 -20.06 -16.98
CA ILE A 59 1.83 -21.37 -16.41
C ILE A 59 0.40 -21.78 -16.79
N PHE A 60 -0.52 -20.82 -16.81
CA PHE A 60 -1.97 -21.05 -16.94
C PHE A 60 -2.58 -20.35 -18.16
N GLY A 61 -1.75 -19.79 -19.05
CA GLY A 61 -2.21 -19.03 -20.23
C GLY A 61 -3.18 -19.81 -21.11
N ASP A 62 -2.92 -21.09 -21.36
CA ASP A 62 -3.77 -21.93 -22.21
C ASP A 62 -5.15 -22.21 -21.59
N LEU A 63 -5.23 -22.26 -20.25
CA LEU A 63 -6.46 -22.56 -19.54
C LEU A 63 -7.48 -21.42 -19.62
N ILE A 64 -7.01 -20.19 -19.84
CA ILE A 64 -7.86 -18.99 -19.82
C ILE A 64 -8.32 -18.54 -21.21
N ILE A 65 -7.77 -19.09 -22.29
CA ILE A 65 -8.06 -18.64 -23.68
C ILE A 65 -9.56 -18.68 -23.98
N ASN A 66 -10.26 -19.71 -23.51
CA ASN A 66 -11.69 -19.91 -23.75
C ASN A 66 -12.59 -19.29 -22.67
N LEU A 67 -12.02 -18.63 -21.67
CA LEU A 67 -12.79 -17.97 -20.61
C LEU A 67 -13.22 -16.56 -21.05
N PRO A 68 -14.33 -16.05 -20.48
CA PRO A 68 -14.67 -14.64 -20.63
C PRO A 68 -13.56 -13.74 -20.10
N LEU A 69 -13.29 -12.64 -20.81
CA LEU A 69 -12.28 -11.63 -20.45
C LEU A 69 -10.91 -12.27 -20.12
N PRO A 70 -10.30 -13.03 -21.04
CA PRO A 70 -9.10 -13.83 -20.76
C PRO A 70 -7.96 -12.98 -20.18
N SER A 71 -7.79 -11.76 -20.66
CA SER A 71 -6.74 -10.82 -20.24
C SER A 71 -6.88 -10.27 -18.81
N ILE A 72 -8.01 -10.48 -18.12
CA ILE A 72 -8.22 -10.04 -16.73
C ILE A 72 -7.68 -11.03 -15.70
N TRP A 73 -7.72 -12.33 -16.02
CA TRP A 73 -7.36 -13.41 -15.08
C TRP A 73 -5.95 -13.30 -14.50
N PRO A 74 -4.89 -12.99 -15.30
CA PRO A 74 -3.55 -12.80 -14.75
C PRO A 74 -3.46 -11.69 -13.69
N ARG A 75 -4.32 -10.67 -13.78
CA ARG A 75 -4.36 -9.52 -12.86
C ARG A 75 -5.13 -9.83 -11.60
N LEU A 76 -6.25 -10.54 -11.75
CA LEU A 76 -7.01 -11.08 -10.61
C LEU A 76 -6.14 -12.04 -9.79
N TYR A 77 -5.37 -12.89 -10.47
CA TYR A 77 -4.37 -13.72 -9.81
C TYR A 77 -3.36 -12.90 -9.03
N SER A 78 -2.77 -11.86 -9.63
CA SER A 78 -1.80 -11.00 -8.92
C SER A 78 -2.41 -10.32 -7.69
N THR A 79 -3.66 -9.91 -7.77
CA THR A 79 -4.40 -9.34 -6.64
C THR A 79 -4.70 -10.40 -5.58
N PHE A 80 -5.09 -11.60 -5.99
CA PHE A 80 -5.32 -12.72 -5.10
C PHE A 80 -4.05 -13.09 -4.32
N VAL A 81 -2.92 -13.29 -5.00
CA VAL A 81 -1.65 -13.60 -4.34
C VAL A 81 -1.23 -12.46 -3.41
N CYS A 82 -1.41 -11.20 -3.83
CA CYS A 82 -1.19 -10.03 -2.97
C CYS A 82 -2.03 -10.10 -1.68
N ILE A 83 -3.33 -10.39 -1.76
CA ILE A 83 -4.19 -10.56 -0.58
C ILE A 83 -3.65 -11.65 0.35
N ILE A 84 -3.28 -12.81 -0.19
CA ILE A 84 -2.74 -13.91 0.62
C ILE A 84 -1.46 -13.46 1.34
N LEU A 85 -0.49 -12.94 0.58
CA LEU A 85 0.84 -12.65 1.10
C LEU A 85 0.88 -11.41 1.98
N TYR A 86 0.10 -10.38 1.67
CA TYR A 86 0.23 -9.06 2.29
C TYR A 86 -0.94 -8.69 3.22
N LEU A 87 -2.01 -9.49 3.25
CA LEU A 87 -3.08 -9.34 4.24
C LEU A 87 -3.25 -10.58 5.10
N ILE A 88 -3.48 -11.75 4.50
CA ILE A 88 -3.82 -12.96 5.27
C ILE A 88 -2.63 -13.47 6.10
N ILE A 89 -1.45 -13.63 5.49
CA ILE A 89 -0.27 -14.10 6.24
C ILE A 89 0.10 -13.11 7.37
N PRO A 90 0.22 -11.79 7.14
CA PRO A 90 0.48 -10.82 8.20
C PRO A 90 -0.61 -10.81 9.27
N TYR A 91 -1.89 -10.93 8.90
CA TYR A 91 -2.98 -11.05 9.87
C TYR A 91 -2.78 -12.28 10.78
N ILE A 92 -2.54 -13.45 10.20
CA ILE A 92 -2.29 -14.69 10.96
C ILE A 92 -1.06 -14.50 11.86
N TYR A 93 -0.01 -13.89 11.32
CA TYR A 93 1.24 -13.63 12.04
C TYR A 93 1.01 -12.73 13.27
N ILE A 94 0.32 -11.60 13.11
CA ILE A 94 -0.06 -10.70 14.21
C ILE A 94 -0.86 -11.46 15.28
N ARG A 95 -1.83 -12.28 14.87
CA ARG A 95 -2.72 -12.99 15.80
C ARG A 95 -2.01 -14.11 16.56
N LEU A 96 -1.13 -14.86 15.90
CA LEU A 96 -0.52 -16.06 16.48
C LEU A 96 0.84 -15.80 17.13
N VAL A 97 1.65 -14.88 16.58
CA VAL A 97 3.00 -14.61 17.07
C VAL A 97 3.02 -13.44 18.04
N PHE A 98 2.32 -12.34 17.72
CA PHE A 98 2.27 -11.16 18.59
C PHE A 98 1.10 -11.18 19.58
N ASN A 99 0.09 -12.02 19.34
CA ASN A 99 -1.15 -12.07 20.13
C ASN A 99 -1.89 -10.72 20.20
N GLU A 100 -1.79 -9.93 19.12
CA GLU A 100 -2.35 -8.57 19.04
C GLU A 100 -3.61 -8.55 18.16
N LYS A 101 -4.29 -7.41 18.08
CA LYS A 101 -5.44 -7.23 17.19
C LYS A 101 -5.00 -6.49 15.94
N LEU A 102 -5.65 -6.80 14.82
CA LEU A 102 -5.38 -6.13 13.55
C LEU A 102 -5.57 -4.59 13.62
N LYS A 103 -6.48 -4.13 14.49
CA LYS A 103 -6.74 -2.71 14.73
C LYS A 103 -5.54 -1.96 15.33
N ASP A 104 -4.66 -2.66 16.05
CA ASP A 104 -3.45 -2.09 16.64
C ASP A 104 -2.38 -1.88 15.55
N HIS A 105 -2.55 -2.51 14.38
CA HIS A 105 -1.68 -2.44 13.21
C HIS A 105 -2.28 -1.58 12.08
N GLY A 106 -2.91 -0.46 12.44
CA GLY A 106 -3.43 0.49 11.45
C GLY A 106 -4.69 0.06 10.69
N TRP A 107 -5.23 -1.15 10.90
CA TRP A 107 -6.48 -1.60 10.27
C TRP A 107 -7.71 -1.04 10.98
N THR A 108 -7.88 0.27 10.86
CA THR A 108 -8.96 1.02 11.51
C THR A 108 -9.40 2.21 10.65
N LEU A 109 -10.71 2.45 10.59
CA LEU A 109 -11.26 3.65 9.97
C LEU A 109 -11.38 4.82 10.95
N LYS A 110 -10.99 4.61 12.21
CA LYS A 110 -11.08 5.62 13.26
C LYS A 110 -10.14 6.78 12.94
N GLY A 111 -10.69 8.00 12.96
CA GLY A 111 -9.93 9.23 12.71
C GLY A 111 -9.86 9.64 11.25
N ILE A 112 -10.31 8.85 10.27
CA ILE A 112 -10.30 9.27 8.85
C ILE A 112 -11.18 10.52 8.66
N ALA A 113 -12.35 10.56 9.32
CA ALA A 113 -13.28 11.69 9.23
C ALA A 113 -12.69 13.01 9.76
N GLN A 114 -11.68 12.96 10.63
CA GLN A 114 -11.06 14.17 11.19
C GLN A 114 -10.26 14.95 10.13
N TYR A 115 -9.77 14.25 9.10
CA TYR A 115 -8.99 14.82 8.00
C TYR A 115 -9.78 14.91 6.68
N LYS A 116 -11.11 14.75 6.71
CA LYS A 116 -11.95 14.73 5.50
C LYS A 116 -11.75 15.96 4.60
N TRP A 117 -11.59 17.14 5.20
CA TRP A 117 -11.39 18.39 4.45
C TRP A 117 -10.02 18.47 3.81
N LEU A 118 -8.99 17.92 4.47
CA LEU A 118 -7.66 17.78 3.87
C LEU A 118 -7.71 16.85 2.67
N TYR A 119 -8.37 15.68 2.78
CA TYR A 119 -8.53 14.77 1.66
C TYR A 119 -9.31 15.39 0.49
N ILE A 120 -10.42 16.10 0.77
CA ILE A 120 -11.18 16.83 -0.25
C ILE A 120 -10.30 17.89 -0.93
N ALA A 121 -9.55 18.69 -0.16
CA ALA A 121 -8.65 19.69 -0.71
C ALA A 121 -7.56 19.06 -1.59
N MET A 122 -6.97 17.95 -1.16
CA MET A 122 -5.99 17.20 -1.96
C MET A 122 -6.60 16.69 -3.27
N ILE A 123 -7.82 16.13 -3.24
CA ILE A 123 -8.52 15.68 -4.44
C ILE A 123 -8.80 16.86 -5.37
N LEU A 124 -9.28 18.00 -4.85
CA LEU A 124 -9.57 19.18 -5.65
C LEU A 124 -8.33 19.77 -6.33
N VAL A 125 -7.14 19.59 -5.75
CA VAL A 125 -5.88 20.03 -6.35
C VAL A 125 -5.34 19.00 -7.34
N VAL A 126 -5.35 17.71 -6.98
CA VAL A 126 -4.74 16.65 -7.80
C VAL A 126 -5.61 16.29 -8.99
N LEU A 127 -6.93 16.24 -8.83
CA LEU A 127 -7.84 15.77 -9.88
C LEU A 127 -7.77 16.63 -11.15
N PRO A 128 -7.79 17.99 -11.11
CA PRO A 128 -7.61 18.80 -12.31
C PRO A 128 -6.27 18.55 -12.99
N LEU A 129 -5.18 18.38 -12.23
CA LEU A 129 -3.87 18.07 -12.79
C LEU A 129 -3.86 16.71 -13.50
N VAL A 130 -4.47 15.69 -12.91
CA VAL A 130 -4.62 14.37 -13.53
C VAL A 130 -5.46 14.45 -14.80
N VAL A 131 -6.57 15.19 -14.78
CA VAL A 131 -7.41 15.42 -15.97
C VAL A 131 -6.64 16.14 -17.07
N LEU A 132 -5.83 17.15 -16.74
CA LEU A 132 -5.01 17.84 -17.73
C LEU A 132 -3.96 16.91 -18.36
N VAL A 133 -3.29 16.10 -17.54
CA VAL A 133 -2.22 15.19 -18.00
C VAL A 133 -2.79 13.97 -18.73
N SER A 134 -4.04 13.58 -18.48
CA SER A 134 -4.65 12.39 -19.11
C SER A 134 -4.77 12.48 -20.63
N PHE A 135 -4.81 13.70 -21.18
CA PHE A 135 -4.79 13.96 -22.63
C PHE A 135 -3.39 13.90 -23.26
N SER A 136 -2.33 13.76 -22.45
CA SER A 136 -0.97 13.68 -22.97
C SER A 136 -0.66 12.28 -23.51
N LYS A 137 0.13 12.22 -24.60
CA LYS A 137 0.53 10.95 -25.23
C LYS A 137 1.26 10.02 -24.24
N SER A 138 2.17 10.58 -23.45
CA SER A 138 2.92 9.82 -22.45
C SER A 138 2.01 9.16 -21.41
N PHE A 139 0.90 9.82 -21.03
CA PHE A 139 -0.05 9.23 -20.10
C PHE A 139 -0.83 8.08 -20.73
N SER A 140 -1.34 8.25 -21.95
CA SER A 140 -2.09 7.20 -22.68
C SER A 140 -1.23 6.00 -23.09
N GLU A 141 0.10 6.14 -23.16
CA GLU A 141 1.02 5.01 -23.38
C GLU A 141 1.13 4.10 -22.14
N HIS A 142 0.94 4.66 -20.94
CA HIS A 142 1.03 3.91 -19.69
C HIS A 142 -0.33 3.45 -19.16
N TYR A 143 -1.37 4.25 -19.38
CA TYR A 143 -2.73 4.00 -18.89
C TYR A 143 -3.71 3.77 -20.03
N PRO A 144 -4.71 2.90 -19.84
CA PRO A 144 -5.02 2.18 -18.61
C PRO A 144 -4.09 0.99 -18.35
N LEU A 145 -3.83 0.70 -17.08
CA LEU A 145 -3.00 -0.44 -16.67
C LEU A 145 -3.60 -1.77 -17.15
N TYR A 146 -4.93 -1.82 -17.29
CA TYR A 146 -5.66 -2.86 -18.00
C TYR A 146 -6.24 -2.32 -19.30
N GLN A 147 -5.62 -2.69 -20.43
CA GLN A 147 -6.00 -2.22 -21.76
C GLN A 147 -7.46 -2.56 -22.13
N ASP A 148 -7.97 -3.71 -21.70
CA ASP A 148 -9.35 -4.13 -22.02
C ASP A 148 -10.38 -3.66 -20.98
N ALA A 149 -10.03 -2.74 -20.08
CA ALA A 149 -10.97 -2.19 -19.09
C ALA A 149 -12.18 -1.52 -19.76
N GLY A 150 -11.99 -0.89 -20.92
CA GLY A 150 -13.05 -0.24 -21.69
C GLY A 150 -13.91 -1.18 -22.54
N SER A 151 -13.62 -2.48 -22.56
CA SER A 151 -14.34 -3.45 -23.41
C SER A 151 -15.79 -3.68 -22.98
N SER A 152 -16.09 -3.51 -21.70
CA SER A 152 -17.44 -3.60 -21.13
C SER A 152 -17.49 -2.98 -19.74
N LEU A 153 -18.68 -2.60 -19.28
CA LEU A 153 -18.88 -2.13 -17.90
C LEU A 153 -18.46 -3.19 -16.87
N THR A 154 -18.72 -4.47 -17.16
CA THR A 154 -18.31 -5.59 -16.30
C THR A 154 -16.79 -5.67 -16.18
N ALA A 155 -16.05 -5.57 -17.29
CA ALA A 155 -14.59 -5.58 -17.28
C ALA A 155 -14.03 -4.40 -16.47
N LEU A 156 -14.62 -3.21 -16.64
CA LEU A 156 -14.25 -2.02 -15.87
C LEU A 156 -14.46 -2.22 -14.37
N ILE A 157 -15.66 -2.64 -13.95
CA ILE A 157 -15.98 -2.81 -12.52
C ILE A 157 -15.07 -3.86 -11.86
N ILE A 158 -14.88 -5.02 -12.51
CA ILE A 158 -14.01 -6.08 -11.97
C ILE A 158 -12.59 -5.56 -11.80
N TRP A 159 -12.07 -4.85 -12.81
CA TRP A 159 -10.74 -4.28 -12.76
C TRP A 159 -10.59 -3.24 -11.65
N GLU A 160 -11.50 -2.27 -11.57
CA GLU A 160 -11.46 -1.19 -10.56
C GLU A 160 -11.56 -1.74 -9.14
N LEU A 161 -12.44 -2.72 -8.89
CA LEU A 161 -12.55 -3.37 -7.58
C LEU A 161 -11.28 -4.16 -7.22
N SER A 162 -10.74 -4.92 -8.18
CA SER A 162 -9.49 -5.67 -7.97
C SER A 162 -8.33 -4.72 -7.69
N TYR A 163 -8.21 -3.65 -8.46
CA TYR A 163 -7.15 -2.66 -8.33
C TYR A 163 -7.27 -1.90 -7.00
N GLY A 164 -8.47 -1.45 -6.64
CA GLY A 164 -8.73 -0.79 -5.35
C GLY A 164 -8.40 -1.71 -4.17
N LEU A 165 -8.79 -2.99 -4.23
CA LEU A 165 -8.46 -3.96 -3.19
C LEU A 165 -6.95 -4.21 -3.09
N TYR A 166 -6.24 -4.28 -4.22
CA TYR A 166 -4.77 -4.37 -4.23
C TYR A 166 -4.15 -3.21 -3.44
N PHE A 167 -4.63 -1.97 -3.65
CA PHE A 167 -4.16 -0.79 -2.93
C PHE A 167 -4.42 -0.85 -1.42
N VAL A 168 -5.61 -1.29 -1.01
CA VAL A 168 -5.93 -1.45 0.42
C VAL A 168 -5.00 -2.45 1.09
N VAL A 169 -4.70 -3.56 0.41
CA VAL A 169 -3.83 -4.63 0.92
C VAL A 169 -2.39 -4.14 1.07
N ILE A 170 -1.81 -3.50 0.04
CA ILE A 170 -0.43 -3.00 0.13
C ILE A 170 -0.31 -1.88 1.17
N GLU A 171 -1.32 -1.02 1.30
CA GLU A 171 -1.33 0.06 2.28
C GLU A 171 -1.29 -0.51 3.70
N PHE A 172 -2.10 -1.53 3.99
CA PHE A 172 -2.03 -2.24 5.26
C PHE A 172 -0.69 -2.93 5.46
N PHE A 173 -0.12 -3.59 4.45
CA PHE A 173 1.14 -4.29 4.61
C PHE A 173 2.29 -3.36 4.96
N PHE A 174 2.46 -2.28 4.19
CA PHE A 174 3.58 -1.35 4.36
C PHE A 174 3.37 -0.34 5.48
N ARG A 175 2.15 0.16 5.69
CA ARG A 175 1.88 1.20 6.70
C ARG A 175 1.20 0.70 7.96
N GLY A 176 0.51 -0.44 7.86
CA GLY A 176 -0.03 -1.14 9.01
C GLY A 176 1.04 -2.06 9.59
N PHE A 177 1.13 -3.26 9.05
CA PHE A 177 1.99 -4.33 9.57
C PHE A 177 3.44 -3.88 9.79
N MET A 178 4.14 -3.35 8.77
CA MET A 178 5.56 -3.02 8.91
C MET A 178 5.87 -1.86 9.88
N VAL A 179 4.96 -0.90 10.04
CA VAL A 179 5.22 0.31 10.86
C VAL A 179 4.80 0.09 12.31
N PHE A 180 3.76 -0.71 12.54
CA PHE A 180 3.20 -0.95 13.87
C PHE A 180 3.69 -2.25 14.52
N SER A 181 4.50 -3.06 13.82
CA SER A 181 5.17 -4.25 14.39
C SER A 181 6.50 -3.95 15.05
#